data_AF-A0A417YH19-F1
#
_entry.id   AF-A0A417YH19-F1
#
_cell.length_a   1.000
_cell.length_b   1.000
_cell.length_c   1.000
_cell.angle_alpha   90.00
_cell.angle_beta   90.00
_cell.angle_gamma   90.00
#
_symmetry.space_group_name_H-M   'P 1'
#
loop_
_entity.id
_entity.type
_entity.pdbx_description
1 polymer ?
#
loop_
_entity_poly.entity_id
_entity_poly.type
_entity_poly.pdbx_seq_one_letter_code
_entity_poly.pdbx_strand_id
1 'polypeptide(L)'
;MESDNIVSDAGEIKRSSIMKKLQGKAIIVTVIALITLSVASYHLYSLINAHIQLKREHENVIEMNKSYQEALNDLEQKKKNVERSLLEAEQEIEDKNSTLKERQQKIDGLKEERQSLEQDIKKLKSDLEAKQEVKSAKESNLQLLSHETSKDEEWRTFTATYYDANYQSTGKNPGDIGYGVTASGKKVESGVTIAVDPDVIPLGSWVMIKYPDGSTEKRRADDTGSAIQGHKVDIYINQASITSGKHQVQLKIL
;
A
#
# COMPACT_ATOMS: atom_id res chain seq x y z
N MET A 1 126.84 11.98 83.22
CA MET A 1 126.06 11.06 82.37
C MET A 1 124.55 11.38 82.41
N GLU A 2 124.16 12.62 82.72
CA GLU A 2 122.76 12.96 83.07
C GLU A 2 122.17 14.11 82.23
N SER A 3 122.98 14.84 81.45
CA SER A 3 122.53 15.99 80.65
C SER A 3 121.95 15.61 79.27
N ASP A 4 122.30 14.46 78.72
CA ASP A 4 121.84 14.02 77.38
C ASP A 4 120.42 13.40 77.40
N ASN A 5 119.96 12.92 78.57
CA ASN A 5 118.62 12.33 78.72
C ASN A 5 117.48 13.38 78.77
N ILE A 6 117.74 14.58 79.30
CA ILE A 6 116.71 15.62 79.48
C ILE A 6 116.34 16.27 78.14
N VAL A 7 117.29 16.38 77.21
CA VAL A 7 117.04 16.92 75.86
C VAL A 7 116.24 15.93 74.99
N SER A 8 116.43 14.62 75.20
CA SER A 8 115.66 13.56 74.53
C SER A 8 114.19 13.57 74.96
N ASP A 9 113.92 13.68 76.26
CA ASP A 9 112.58 13.63 76.86
C ASP A 9 111.69 14.83 76.46
N ALA A 10 112.26 16.04 76.42
CA ALA A 10 111.56 17.24 75.96
C ALA A 10 111.16 17.17 74.47
N GLY A 11 111.96 16.49 73.63
CA GLY A 11 111.67 16.25 72.23
C GLY A 11 110.50 15.28 72.03
N GLU A 12 110.42 14.23 72.84
CA GLU A 12 109.32 13.26 72.81
C GLU A 12 107.99 13.85 73.28
N ILE A 13 107.98 14.65 74.35
CA ILE A 13 106.76 15.33 74.84
C ILE A 13 106.21 16.29 73.77
N LYS A 14 107.09 17.06 73.11
CA LYS A 14 106.69 17.98 72.03
C LYS A 14 106.13 17.22 70.82
N ARG A 15 106.76 16.10 70.43
CA ARG A 15 106.27 15.21 69.35
C ARG A 15 104.91 14.60 69.71
N SER A 16 104.72 14.12 70.93
CA SER A 16 103.45 13.57 71.41
C SER A 16 102.31 14.60 71.39
N SER A 17 102.57 15.84 71.82
CA SER A 17 101.61 16.93 71.76
C SER A 17 101.21 17.29 70.33
N ILE A 18 102.19 17.34 69.40
CA ILE A 18 101.95 17.58 67.97
C ILE A 18 101.10 16.44 67.37
N MET A 19 101.44 15.19 67.68
CA MET A 19 100.70 14.00 67.21
C MET A 19 99.25 14.00 67.69
N LYS A 20 98.97 14.34 68.96
CA LYS A 20 97.59 14.46 69.47
C LYS A 20 96.80 15.55 68.75
N LYS A 21 97.42 16.70 68.43
CA LYS A 21 96.78 17.77 67.65
C LYS A 21 96.49 17.35 66.20
N LEU A 22 97.39 16.59 65.58
CA LEU A 22 97.20 16.00 64.25
C LEU A 22 96.06 14.97 64.26
N GLN A 23 96.00 14.09 65.27
CA GLN A 23 94.91 13.13 65.45
C GLN A 23 93.55 13.83 65.62
N GLY A 24 93.47 14.88 66.43
CA GLY A 24 92.24 15.68 66.59
C GLY A 24 91.77 16.32 65.28
N LYS A 25 92.69 16.87 64.48
CA LYS A 25 92.37 17.41 63.14
C LYS A 25 91.90 16.32 62.19
N ALA A 26 92.55 15.15 62.20
CA ALA A 26 92.16 14.02 61.37
C ALA A 26 90.73 13.55 61.71
N ILE A 27 90.37 13.48 63.00
CA ILE A 27 89.02 13.14 63.46
C ILE A 27 87.98 14.17 62.97
N ILE A 28 88.29 15.46 63.06
CA ILE A 28 87.36 16.52 62.58
C ILE A 28 87.13 16.39 61.07
N VAL A 29 88.21 16.18 60.30
CA VAL A 29 88.11 16.02 58.84
C VAL A 29 87.31 14.76 58.47
N THR A 30 87.50 13.65 59.18
CA THR A 30 86.72 12.42 58.92
C THR A 30 85.25 12.60 59.27
N VAL A 31 84.92 13.29 60.38
CA VAL A 31 83.52 13.58 60.74
C VAL A 31 82.85 14.47 59.69
N ILE A 32 83.52 15.54 59.25
CA ILE A 32 82.99 16.40 58.18
C ILE A 32 82.79 15.57 56.89
N ALA A 33 83.78 14.74 56.51
CA ALA A 33 83.66 13.87 55.34
C ALA A 33 82.44 12.93 55.44
N LEU A 34 82.21 12.31 56.60
CA LEU A 34 81.05 11.44 56.83
C LEU A 34 79.72 12.19 56.76
N ILE A 35 79.64 13.40 57.33
CA ILE A 35 78.44 14.25 57.24
C ILE A 35 78.18 14.62 55.78
N THR A 36 79.21 15.08 55.06
CA THR A 36 79.06 15.44 53.64
C THR A 36 78.66 14.24 52.78
N LEU A 37 79.20 13.05 53.07
CA LEU A 37 78.84 11.82 52.39
C LEU A 37 77.37 11.43 52.69
N SER A 38 76.93 11.53 53.94
CA SER A 38 75.54 11.25 54.32
C SER A 38 74.55 12.18 53.62
N VAL A 39 74.85 13.49 53.57
CA VAL A 39 74.03 14.49 52.85
C VAL A 39 74.02 14.20 51.35
N ALA A 40 75.18 13.90 50.75
CA ALA A 40 75.28 13.54 49.34
C ALA A 40 74.50 12.25 49.02
N SER A 41 74.57 11.24 49.89
CA SER A 41 73.79 10.00 49.77
C SER A 41 72.29 10.26 49.85
N TYR A 42 71.83 11.14 50.76
CA TYR A 42 70.43 11.54 50.85
C TYR A 42 69.95 12.25 49.57
N HIS A 43 70.72 13.21 49.05
CA HIS A 43 70.38 13.88 47.79
C HIS A 43 70.35 12.92 46.62
N LEU A 44 71.31 11.99 46.53
CA LEU A 44 71.31 10.96 45.50
C LEU A 44 70.07 10.07 45.59
N TYR A 45 69.69 9.63 46.79
CA TYR A 45 68.47 8.86 47.01
C TYR A 45 67.20 9.64 46.59
N SER A 46 67.12 10.92 46.97
CA SER A 46 66.01 11.80 46.58
C SER A 46 65.92 11.96 45.05
N LEU A 47 67.06 12.18 44.38
CA LEU A 47 67.12 12.29 42.91
C LEU A 47 66.70 11.00 42.21
N ILE A 48 67.14 9.82 42.72
CA ILE A 48 66.75 8.53 42.16
C ILE A 48 65.24 8.33 42.28
N ASN A 49 64.65 8.63 43.45
CA ASN A 49 63.20 8.50 43.64
C ASN A 49 62.42 9.45 42.72
N ALA A 50 62.86 10.70 42.60
CA ALA A 50 62.24 11.66 41.69
C ALA A 50 62.33 11.18 40.23
N HIS A 51 63.46 10.63 39.81
CA HIS A 51 63.62 10.07 38.47
C HIS A 51 62.71 8.87 38.22
N ILE A 52 62.58 7.96 39.19
CA ILE A 52 61.67 6.81 39.11
C ILE A 52 60.22 7.29 38.99
N GLN A 53 59.82 8.30 39.77
CA GLN A 53 58.47 8.87 39.67
C GLN A 53 58.23 9.49 38.29
N LEU A 54 59.16 10.32 37.81
CA LEU A 54 59.05 10.97 36.50
C LEU A 54 58.96 9.93 35.36
N LYS A 55 59.71 8.82 35.47
CA LYS A 55 59.62 7.73 34.51
C LYS A 55 58.23 7.07 34.49
N ARG A 56 57.63 6.82 35.65
CA ARG A 56 56.27 6.27 35.74
C ARG A 56 55.23 7.24 35.18
N GLU A 57 55.34 8.52 35.50
CA GLU A 57 54.45 9.56 34.95
C GLU A 57 54.57 9.64 33.43
N HIS A 58 55.79 9.56 32.89
CA HIS A 58 56.02 9.52 31.45
C HIS A 58 55.38 8.31 30.78
N GLU A 59 55.53 7.11 31.36
CA GLU A 59 54.88 5.88 30.87
C GLU A 59 53.35 6.01 30.88
N ASN A 60 52.78 6.55 31.96
CA ASN A 60 51.33 6.80 32.06
C ASN A 60 50.84 7.79 30.98
N VAL A 61 51.60 8.85 30.70
CA VAL A 61 51.26 9.82 29.65
C VAL A 61 51.32 9.17 28.27
N ILE A 62 52.29 8.29 28.00
CA ILE A 62 52.36 7.54 26.75
C ILE A 62 51.12 6.65 26.58
N GLU A 63 50.73 5.92 27.63
CA GLU A 63 49.57 5.05 27.60
C GLU A 63 48.27 5.84 27.40
N MET A 64 48.12 6.97 28.10
CA MET A 64 46.98 7.86 27.95
C MET A 64 46.89 8.43 26.53
N ASN A 65 48.02 8.86 25.96
CA ASN A 65 48.06 9.33 24.57
C ASN A 65 47.68 8.23 23.58
N LYS A 66 48.11 6.99 23.82
CA LYS A 66 47.72 5.84 22.99
C LYS A 66 46.20 5.62 23.06
N SER A 67 45.63 5.60 24.25
CA SER A 67 44.17 5.47 24.45
C SER A 67 43.40 6.61 23.77
N TYR A 68 43.91 7.84 23.83
CA TYR A 68 43.30 8.98 23.15
C TYR A 68 43.32 8.83 21.62
N GLN A 69 44.42 8.34 21.04
CA GLN A 69 44.50 8.07 19.59
C GLN A 69 43.52 6.98 19.17
N GLU A 70 43.38 5.91 19.95
CA GLU A 70 42.40 4.85 19.69
C GLU A 70 40.96 5.38 19.74
N ALA A 71 40.64 6.23 20.72
CA ALA A 71 39.33 6.87 20.83
C ALA A 71 39.04 7.82 19.66
N LEU A 72 40.05 8.58 19.20
CA LEU A 72 39.91 9.45 18.02
C LEU A 72 39.63 8.65 16.76
N ASN A 73 40.34 7.54 16.55
CA ASN A 73 40.11 6.67 15.39
C ASN A 73 38.71 6.06 15.42
N ASP A 74 38.22 5.59 16.57
CA ASP A 74 36.86 5.06 16.71
C ASP A 74 35.81 6.15 16.42
N LEU A 75 36.02 7.37 16.92
CA LEU A 75 35.14 8.50 16.64
C LEU A 75 35.11 8.86 15.15
N GLU A 76 36.27 8.81 14.47
CA GLU A 76 36.36 9.05 13.04
C GLU A 76 35.61 7.99 12.22
N GLN A 77 35.71 6.71 12.60
CA GLN A 77 34.94 5.64 11.96
C GLN A 77 33.44 5.81 12.19
N LYS A 78 33.03 6.15 13.42
CA LYS A 78 31.62 6.45 13.74
C LYS A 78 31.09 7.62 12.92
N LYS A 79 31.87 8.70 12.80
CA LYS A 79 31.52 9.86 11.97
C LYS A 79 31.32 9.45 10.51
N LYS A 80 32.26 8.68 9.95
CA LYS A 80 32.17 8.20 8.56
C LYS A 80 30.94 7.34 8.31
N ASN A 81 30.58 6.47 9.26
CA ASN A 81 29.37 5.66 9.16
C ASN A 81 28.10 6.52 9.17
N VAL A 82 28.03 7.52 10.04
CA VAL A 82 26.91 8.47 10.08
C VAL A 82 26.80 9.26 8.78
N GLU A 83 27.93 9.77 8.26
CA GLU A 83 27.96 10.49 6.97
C GLU A 83 27.46 9.61 5.82
N ARG A 84 27.85 8.33 5.80
CA ARG A 84 27.35 7.38 4.81
C ARG A 84 25.84 7.16 4.92
N SER A 85 25.33 6.93 6.13
CA SER A 85 23.88 6.76 6.34
C SER A 85 23.09 8.02 5.98
N LEU A 86 23.66 9.20 6.22
CA LEU A 86 23.05 10.47 5.81
C LEU A 86 22.97 10.56 4.28
N LEU A 87 24.05 10.24 3.56
CA LEU A 87 24.08 10.25 2.10
C LEU A 87 23.06 9.27 1.49
N GLU A 88 22.95 8.07 2.06
CA GLU A 88 21.97 7.07 1.62
C GLU A 88 20.53 7.58 1.81
N ALA A 89 20.25 8.25 2.94
CA ALA A 89 18.93 8.84 3.20
C ALA A 89 18.61 10.03 2.28
N GLU A 90 19.60 10.88 1.98
CA GLU A 90 19.45 12.00 1.05
C GLU A 90 19.10 11.51 -0.37
N GLN A 91 19.79 10.48 -0.85
CA GLN A 91 19.49 9.86 -2.15
C GLN A 91 18.07 9.28 -2.17
N GLU A 92 17.65 8.58 -1.11
CA GLU A 92 16.30 8.01 -1.03
C GLU A 92 15.21 9.12 -1.05
N ILE A 93 15.46 10.26 -0.40
CA ILE A 93 14.56 11.41 -0.44
C ILE A 93 14.49 11.98 -1.85
N GLU A 94 15.61 12.10 -2.56
CA GLU A 94 15.64 12.58 -3.95
C GLU A 94 14.82 11.67 -4.89
N ASP A 95 15.01 10.36 -4.79
CA ASP A 95 14.27 9.36 -5.58
C ASP A 95 12.77 9.37 -5.28
N LYS A 96 12.40 9.55 -4.00
CA LYS A 96 11.00 9.71 -3.61
C LYS A 96 10.39 11.00 -4.15
N ASN A 97 11.14 12.10 -4.13
CA ASN A 97 10.69 13.39 -4.64
C ASN A 97 10.49 13.37 -6.16
N SER A 98 11.37 12.72 -6.91
CA SER A 98 11.20 12.53 -8.36
C SER A 98 9.93 11.72 -8.66
N THR A 99 9.72 10.61 -7.95
CA THR A 99 8.51 9.79 -8.06
C THR A 99 7.23 10.58 -7.72
N LEU A 100 7.27 11.39 -6.66
CA LEU A 100 6.13 12.24 -6.27
C LEU A 100 5.82 13.28 -7.36
N LYS A 101 6.84 13.86 -7.99
CA LYS A 101 6.67 14.82 -9.08
C LYS A 101 5.98 14.18 -10.29
N GLU A 102 6.39 12.99 -10.69
CA GLU A 102 5.75 12.25 -11.78
C GLU A 102 4.28 11.92 -11.49
N ARG A 103 4.01 11.45 -10.26
CA ARG A 103 2.64 11.17 -9.81
C ARG A 103 1.79 12.44 -9.80
N GLN A 104 2.35 13.56 -9.37
CA GLN A 104 1.65 14.85 -9.35
C GLN A 104 1.26 15.29 -10.77
N GLN A 105 2.19 15.21 -11.72
CA GLN A 105 1.90 15.51 -13.14
C GLN A 105 0.78 14.62 -13.69
N LYS A 106 0.78 13.33 -13.35
CA LYS A 106 -0.29 12.42 -13.76
C LYS A 106 -1.64 12.77 -13.15
N ILE A 107 -1.67 13.15 -11.87
CA ILE A 107 -2.89 13.60 -11.19
C ILE A 107 -3.45 14.86 -11.86
N ASP A 108 -2.58 15.80 -12.23
CA ASP A 108 -2.99 17.04 -12.85
C ASP A 108 -3.56 16.79 -14.26
N GLY A 109 -2.91 15.94 -15.07
CA GLY A 109 -3.46 15.51 -16.36
C GLY A 109 -4.82 14.81 -16.25
N LEU A 110 -4.99 13.90 -15.27
CA LEU A 110 -6.27 13.22 -15.04
C LEU A 110 -7.36 14.19 -14.55
N LYS A 111 -7.01 15.25 -13.82
CA LYS A 111 -7.98 16.28 -13.41
C LYS A 111 -8.46 17.07 -14.61
N GLU A 112 -7.57 17.47 -15.51
CA GLU A 112 -7.93 18.17 -16.75
C GLU A 112 -8.84 17.31 -17.63
N GLU A 113 -8.48 16.04 -17.82
CA GLU A 113 -9.31 15.09 -18.57
C GLU A 113 -10.70 14.93 -17.95
N ARG A 114 -10.78 14.78 -16.61
CA ARG A 114 -12.06 14.68 -15.90
C ARG A 114 -12.91 15.95 -16.08
N GLN A 115 -12.29 17.14 -16.03
CA GLN A 115 -13.00 18.40 -16.26
C GLN A 115 -13.57 18.49 -17.67
N SER A 116 -12.83 18.06 -18.70
CA SER A 116 -13.33 18.01 -20.07
C SER A 116 -14.52 17.06 -20.20
N LEU A 117 -14.40 15.85 -19.64
CA LEU A 117 -15.49 14.86 -19.66
C LEU A 117 -16.74 15.34 -18.90
N GLU A 118 -16.57 16.04 -17.77
CA GLU A 118 -17.68 16.65 -17.03
C GLU A 118 -18.43 17.70 -17.87
N GLN A 119 -17.70 18.52 -18.65
CA GLN A 119 -18.29 19.49 -19.58
C GLN A 119 -19.03 18.79 -20.73
N ASP A 120 -18.44 17.75 -21.31
CA ASP A 120 -19.07 16.98 -22.38
C ASP A 120 -20.36 16.30 -21.91
N ILE A 121 -20.34 15.68 -20.72
CA ILE A 121 -21.54 15.09 -20.10
C ILE A 121 -22.62 16.15 -19.89
N LYS A 122 -22.25 17.36 -19.43
CA LYS A 122 -23.20 18.46 -19.25
C LYS A 122 -23.85 18.87 -20.57
N LYS A 123 -23.07 18.99 -21.64
CA LYS A 123 -23.57 19.32 -22.98
C LYS A 123 -24.47 18.21 -23.55
N LEU A 124 -24.05 16.95 -23.42
CA LEU A 124 -24.85 15.80 -23.83
C LEU A 124 -26.18 15.74 -23.11
N LYS A 125 -26.22 16.07 -21.82
CA LYS A 125 -27.47 16.17 -21.04
C LYS A 125 -28.38 17.29 -21.55
N SER A 126 -27.86 18.50 -21.78
CA SER A 126 -28.68 19.59 -22.35
C SER A 126 -29.19 19.27 -23.75
N ASP A 127 -28.38 18.60 -24.58
CA ASP A 127 -28.79 18.18 -25.92
C ASP A 127 -29.86 17.07 -25.86
N LEU A 128 -29.80 16.18 -24.86
CA LEU A 128 -30.82 15.17 -24.59
C LEU A 128 -32.14 15.80 -24.11
N GLU A 129 -32.07 16.75 -23.19
CA GLU A 129 -33.24 17.50 -22.68
C GLU A 129 -33.91 18.29 -23.82
N ALA A 130 -33.13 19.01 -24.63
CA ALA A 130 -33.65 19.74 -25.79
C ALA A 130 -34.25 18.80 -26.85
N LYS A 131 -33.67 17.61 -27.07
CA LYS A 131 -34.26 16.60 -27.95
C LYS A 131 -35.54 16.00 -27.38
N GLN A 132 -35.67 15.86 -26.07
CA GLN A 132 -36.92 15.43 -25.42
C GLN A 132 -38.02 16.49 -25.56
N GLU A 133 -37.70 17.77 -25.41
CA GLU A 133 -38.66 18.87 -25.63
C GLU A 133 -39.07 19.00 -27.11
N VAL A 134 -38.12 18.85 -28.04
CA VAL A 134 -38.44 18.83 -29.48
C VAL A 134 -39.22 17.57 -29.83
N LYS A 135 -38.97 16.42 -29.18
CA LYS A 135 -39.76 15.19 -29.39
C LYS A 135 -41.18 15.36 -28.85
N SER A 136 -41.40 15.98 -27.69
CA SER A 136 -42.73 16.28 -27.18
C SER A 136 -43.46 17.32 -28.03
N ALA A 137 -42.75 18.30 -28.59
CA ALA A 137 -43.31 19.27 -29.53
C ALA A 137 -43.60 18.66 -30.92
N LYS A 138 -42.76 17.74 -31.40
CA LYS A 138 -43.01 16.97 -32.63
C LYS A 138 -44.15 15.99 -32.44
N GLU A 139 -44.27 15.34 -31.28
CA GLU A 139 -45.41 14.50 -30.91
C GLU A 139 -46.70 15.34 -30.88
N SER A 140 -46.68 16.57 -30.33
CA SER A 140 -47.85 17.47 -30.38
C SER A 140 -48.23 17.97 -31.79
N ASN A 141 -47.27 18.05 -32.73
CA ASN A 141 -47.52 18.51 -34.10
C ASN A 141 -47.77 17.36 -35.09
N LEU A 142 -47.26 16.15 -34.79
CA LEU A 142 -47.57 14.90 -35.50
C LEU A 142 -49.00 14.44 -35.17
N GLN A 143 -49.47 14.73 -33.95
CA GLN A 143 -50.85 14.47 -33.51
C GLN A 143 -51.90 15.33 -34.26
N LEU A 144 -51.48 16.41 -34.92
CA LEU A 144 -52.35 17.27 -35.76
C LEU A 144 -52.33 16.89 -37.25
N LEU A 145 -51.35 16.11 -37.72
CA LEU A 145 -51.20 15.77 -39.14
C LEU A 145 -51.40 14.27 -39.47
N SER A 146 -51.47 13.39 -38.48
CA SER A 146 -51.78 11.96 -38.66
C SER A 146 -53.21 11.63 -38.22
N HIS A 147 -54.20 12.40 -38.68
CA HIS A 147 -55.62 12.07 -38.48
C HIS A 147 -56.12 10.94 -39.38
N GLU A 148 -55.22 10.20 -40.04
CA GLU A 148 -55.55 8.94 -40.68
C GLU A 148 -54.51 7.87 -40.31
N THR A 149 -54.98 6.94 -39.46
CA THR A 149 -54.45 5.58 -39.21
C THR A 149 -53.28 5.39 -38.22
N SER A 150 -53.60 5.10 -36.95
CA SER A 150 -52.94 4.04 -36.17
C SER A 150 -53.80 3.62 -34.96
N LYS A 151 -54.25 2.37 -34.99
CA LYS A 151 -55.13 1.72 -34.01
C LYS A 151 -54.43 1.38 -32.68
N ASP A 152 -54.97 1.96 -31.62
CA ASP A 152 -55.28 1.41 -30.29
C ASP A 152 -54.17 0.81 -29.40
N GLU A 153 -53.76 1.63 -28.41
CA GLU A 153 -53.27 1.23 -27.09
C GLU A 153 -54.42 0.78 -26.16
N GLU A 154 -55.25 -0.18 -26.58
CA GLU A 154 -56.37 -0.69 -25.77
C GLU A 154 -56.19 -2.17 -25.45
N TRP A 155 -56.77 -2.61 -24.32
CA TRP A 155 -56.91 -4.03 -23.99
C TRP A 155 -57.83 -4.68 -25.03
N ARG A 156 -57.38 -5.79 -25.60
CA ARG A 156 -58.15 -6.56 -26.60
C ARG A 156 -58.48 -7.93 -26.07
N THR A 157 -59.65 -8.45 -26.43
CA THR A 157 -60.09 -9.78 -26.01
C THR A 157 -59.42 -10.86 -26.88
N PHE A 158 -58.78 -11.83 -26.25
CA PHE A 158 -58.19 -13.01 -26.89
C PHE A 158 -58.77 -14.30 -26.30
N THR A 159 -58.75 -15.37 -27.08
CA THR A 159 -58.95 -16.73 -26.55
C THR A 159 -57.59 -17.33 -26.20
N ALA A 160 -57.39 -17.63 -24.92
CA ALA A 160 -56.20 -18.30 -24.41
C ALA A 160 -56.39 -19.82 -24.36
N THR A 161 -55.42 -20.55 -24.90
CA THR A 161 -55.18 -21.99 -24.70
C THR A 161 -53.84 -22.21 -24.01
N TYR A 162 -53.50 -23.46 -23.72
CA TYR A 162 -52.23 -23.82 -23.10
C TYR A 162 -51.59 -24.98 -23.85
N TYR A 163 -50.27 -24.90 -23.99
CA TYR A 163 -49.47 -25.96 -24.59
C TYR A 163 -48.23 -26.25 -23.73
N ASP A 164 -47.67 -27.44 -23.94
CA ASP A 164 -46.41 -27.87 -23.35
C ASP A 164 -45.43 -28.31 -24.44
N ALA A 165 -44.23 -28.72 -24.05
CA ALA A 165 -43.21 -29.17 -24.99
C ALA A 165 -43.41 -30.64 -25.44
N ASN A 166 -44.52 -31.29 -25.09
CA ASN A 166 -44.72 -32.70 -25.42
C ASN A 166 -45.03 -32.91 -26.91
N TYR A 167 -44.86 -34.16 -27.36
CA TYR A 167 -45.07 -34.54 -28.77
C TYR A 167 -46.48 -34.18 -29.27
N GLN A 168 -47.50 -34.29 -28.42
CA GLN A 168 -48.88 -33.94 -28.79
C GLN A 168 -49.06 -32.45 -29.13
N SER A 169 -48.29 -31.59 -28.48
CA SER A 169 -48.34 -30.13 -28.64
C SER A 169 -47.42 -29.65 -29.76
N THR A 170 -46.24 -30.28 -29.92
CA THR A 170 -45.16 -29.76 -30.77
C THR A 170 -44.73 -30.68 -31.92
N GLY A 171 -45.18 -31.94 -31.92
CA GLY A 171 -44.73 -32.97 -32.87
C GLY A 171 -43.28 -33.41 -32.69
N LYS A 172 -42.61 -33.05 -31.57
CA LYS A 172 -41.19 -33.33 -31.31
C LYS A 172 -41.00 -34.06 -29.99
N ASN A 173 -40.02 -34.96 -29.92
CA ASN A 173 -39.59 -35.68 -28.72
C ASN A 173 -38.33 -35.05 -28.10
N PRO A 174 -38.10 -35.23 -26.78
CA PRO A 174 -36.83 -34.86 -26.16
C PRO A 174 -35.65 -35.52 -26.90
N GLY A 175 -34.75 -34.69 -27.45
CA GLY A 175 -33.62 -35.13 -28.27
C GLY A 175 -33.73 -34.76 -29.76
N ASP A 176 -34.92 -34.41 -30.23
CA ASP A 176 -35.10 -33.93 -31.61
C ASP A 176 -34.47 -32.55 -31.83
N ILE A 177 -33.95 -32.33 -33.05
CA ILE A 177 -33.46 -31.00 -33.46
C ILE A 177 -34.62 -30.01 -33.38
N GLY A 178 -34.43 -28.95 -32.59
CA GLY A 178 -35.47 -27.93 -32.38
C GLY A 178 -36.50 -28.29 -31.30
N TYR A 179 -36.28 -29.32 -30.48
CA TYR A 179 -37.08 -29.58 -29.29
C TYR A 179 -37.03 -28.39 -28.32
N GLY A 180 -38.21 -27.89 -27.93
CA GLY A 180 -38.36 -26.72 -27.07
C GLY A 180 -37.76 -25.44 -27.65
N VAL A 181 -37.57 -25.34 -28.98
CA VAL A 181 -37.15 -24.10 -29.65
C VAL A 181 -38.36 -23.45 -30.29
N THR A 182 -38.59 -22.18 -29.95
CA THR A 182 -39.69 -21.35 -30.43
C THR A 182 -39.39 -20.74 -31.80
N ALA A 183 -40.41 -20.18 -32.46
CA ALA A 183 -40.27 -19.47 -33.73
C ALA A 183 -39.23 -18.33 -33.70
N SER A 184 -39.06 -17.65 -32.56
CA SER A 184 -38.03 -16.62 -32.36
C SER A 184 -36.59 -17.17 -32.27
N GLY A 185 -36.41 -18.49 -32.20
CA GLY A 185 -35.14 -19.16 -31.99
C GLY A 185 -34.74 -19.33 -30.52
N LYS A 186 -35.54 -18.82 -29.57
CA LYS A 186 -35.32 -19.00 -28.12
C LYS A 186 -35.84 -20.35 -27.62
N LYS A 187 -35.31 -20.80 -26.47
CA LYS A 187 -35.89 -21.95 -25.76
C LYS A 187 -37.21 -21.55 -25.08
N VAL A 188 -38.19 -22.45 -25.09
CA VAL A 188 -39.46 -22.29 -24.36
C VAL A 188 -39.18 -22.16 -22.87
N GLU A 189 -39.85 -21.23 -22.21
CA GLU A 189 -39.71 -20.97 -20.78
C GLU A 189 -41.09 -20.71 -20.15
N SER A 190 -41.45 -21.52 -19.15
CA SER A 190 -42.72 -21.38 -18.44
C SER A 190 -42.75 -20.06 -17.66
N GLY A 191 -43.87 -19.34 -17.77
CA GLY A 191 -44.00 -18.00 -17.19
C GLY A 191 -43.48 -16.89 -18.10
N VAL A 192 -42.87 -17.21 -19.24
CA VAL A 192 -42.37 -16.22 -20.21
C VAL A 192 -43.00 -16.44 -21.58
N THR A 193 -42.85 -17.62 -22.17
CA THR A 193 -43.18 -17.87 -23.56
C THR A 193 -44.70 -17.98 -23.81
N ILE A 194 -45.16 -17.36 -24.89
CA ILE A 194 -46.48 -17.59 -25.50
C ILE A 194 -46.33 -17.74 -27.02
N ALA A 195 -47.25 -18.50 -27.63
CA ALA A 195 -47.43 -18.55 -29.08
C ALA A 195 -48.55 -17.61 -29.51
N VAL A 196 -48.34 -16.87 -30.60
CA VAL A 196 -49.27 -15.86 -31.11
C VAL A 196 -49.35 -15.89 -32.65
N ASP A 197 -50.30 -15.13 -33.19
CA ASP A 197 -50.30 -14.71 -34.59
C ASP A 197 -49.42 -13.44 -34.76
N PRO A 198 -48.30 -13.49 -35.50
CA PRO A 198 -47.43 -12.33 -35.72
C PRO A 198 -48.10 -11.13 -36.40
N ASP A 199 -49.18 -11.35 -37.16
CA ASP A 199 -49.93 -10.27 -37.82
C ASP A 199 -50.80 -9.49 -36.82
N VAL A 200 -51.07 -10.06 -35.65
CA VAL A 200 -51.84 -9.44 -34.56
C VAL A 200 -50.94 -8.98 -33.42
N ILE A 201 -50.02 -9.84 -32.97
CA ILE A 201 -49.02 -9.55 -31.93
C ILE A 201 -47.64 -9.82 -32.53
N PRO A 202 -46.83 -8.79 -32.86
CA PRO A 202 -45.52 -8.99 -33.45
C PRO A 202 -44.62 -9.87 -32.55
N LEU A 203 -43.88 -10.80 -33.16
CA LEU A 203 -42.90 -11.61 -32.42
C LEU A 203 -41.87 -10.73 -31.70
N GLY A 204 -41.48 -11.17 -30.51
CA GLY A 204 -40.59 -10.47 -29.59
C GLY A 204 -41.28 -9.45 -28.67
N SER A 205 -42.55 -9.12 -28.93
CA SER A 205 -43.34 -8.20 -28.11
C SER A 205 -43.55 -8.76 -26.70
N TRP A 206 -43.55 -7.85 -25.72
CA TRP A 206 -44.05 -8.16 -24.39
C TRP A 206 -45.54 -7.87 -24.35
N VAL A 207 -46.28 -8.71 -23.64
CA VAL A 207 -47.72 -8.54 -23.46
C VAL A 207 -48.07 -8.66 -21.99
N MET A 208 -49.07 -7.90 -21.57
CA MET A 208 -49.77 -8.12 -20.31
C MET A 208 -51.05 -8.89 -20.60
N ILE A 209 -51.23 -10.03 -19.96
CA ILE A 209 -52.44 -10.86 -20.03
C ILE A 209 -53.21 -10.66 -18.74
N LYS A 210 -54.50 -10.38 -18.82
CA LYS A 210 -55.42 -10.28 -17.68
C LYS A 210 -56.49 -11.35 -17.79
N TYR A 211 -56.58 -12.20 -16.77
CA TYR A 211 -57.50 -13.32 -16.71
C TYR A 211 -58.87 -12.91 -16.13
N PRO A 212 -59.93 -13.73 -16.31
CA PRO A 212 -61.28 -13.45 -15.79
C PRO A 212 -61.34 -13.23 -14.27
N ASP A 213 -60.44 -13.85 -13.50
CA ASP A 213 -60.34 -13.70 -12.04
C ASP A 213 -59.67 -12.39 -11.62
N GLY A 214 -59.22 -11.58 -12.58
CA GLY A 214 -58.54 -10.30 -12.36
C GLY A 214 -57.02 -10.40 -12.21
N SER A 215 -56.45 -11.61 -12.17
CA SER A 215 -55.00 -11.81 -12.14
C SER A 215 -54.35 -11.35 -13.45
N THR A 216 -53.08 -10.94 -13.37
CA THR A 216 -52.32 -10.44 -14.53
C THR A 216 -50.95 -11.08 -14.62
N GLU A 217 -50.52 -11.40 -15.84
CA GLU A 217 -49.20 -11.96 -16.12
C GLU A 217 -48.52 -11.23 -17.28
N LYS A 218 -47.22 -10.98 -17.13
CA LYS A 218 -46.38 -10.46 -18.22
C LYS A 218 -45.73 -11.62 -18.96
N ARG A 219 -45.98 -11.72 -20.26
CA ARG A 219 -45.47 -12.80 -21.13
C ARG A 219 -44.82 -12.21 -22.38
N ARG A 220 -44.10 -13.03 -23.15
CA ARG A 220 -43.39 -12.64 -24.36
C ARG A 220 -43.77 -13.52 -25.54
N ALA A 221 -44.14 -12.86 -26.64
CA ALA A 221 -44.50 -13.47 -27.91
C ALA A 221 -43.26 -14.04 -28.61
N ASP A 222 -42.80 -15.22 -28.19
CA ASP A 222 -41.60 -15.85 -28.73
C ASP A 222 -41.88 -16.97 -29.71
N ASP A 223 -43.13 -17.46 -29.77
CA ASP A 223 -43.50 -18.63 -30.55
C ASP A 223 -44.69 -18.38 -31.49
N THR A 224 -44.92 -19.31 -32.41
CA THR A 224 -46.06 -19.31 -33.33
C THR A 224 -46.64 -20.71 -33.44
N GLY A 225 -47.95 -20.83 -33.62
CA GLY A 225 -48.62 -22.10 -33.87
C GLY A 225 -49.56 -22.02 -35.07
N SER A 226 -49.61 -23.05 -35.91
CA SER A 226 -50.47 -23.05 -37.10
C SER A 226 -51.97 -22.88 -36.78
N ALA A 227 -52.39 -23.29 -35.58
CA ALA A 227 -53.76 -23.13 -35.07
C ALA A 227 -54.00 -21.81 -34.32
N ILE A 228 -52.95 -21.04 -34.05
CA ILE A 228 -52.97 -19.79 -33.28
C ILE A 228 -52.96 -18.62 -34.25
N GLN A 229 -54.14 -18.34 -34.79
CA GLN A 229 -54.39 -17.28 -35.77
C GLN A 229 -55.42 -16.28 -35.23
N GLY A 230 -55.26 -15.00 -35.58
CA GLY A 230 -56.10 -13.90 -35.13
C GLY A 230 -55.92 -13.58 -33.64
N HIS A 231 -57.04 -13.32 -32.96
CA HIS A 231 -57.05 -13.00 -31.52
C HIS A 231 -57.02 -14.26 -30.64
N LYS A 232 -56.01 -15.10 -30.86
CA LYS A 232 -55.72 -16.30 -30.06
C LYS A 232 -54.32 -16.24 -29.50
N VAL A 233 -54.14 -16.82 -28.32
CA VAL A 233 -52.84 -16.96 -27.67
C VAL A 233 -52.72 -18.35 -27.07
N ASP A 234 -51.56 -18.98 -27.24
CA ASP A 234 -51.25 -20.26 -26.60
C ASP A 234 -50.19 -20.05 -25.52
N ILE A 235 -50.52 -20.37 -24.28
CA ILE A 235 -49.70 -20.06 -23.13
C ILE A 235 -48.85 -21.28 -22.79
N TYR A 236 -47.52 -21.13 -22.90
CA TYR A 236 -46.62 -22.22 -22.57
C TYR A 236 -46.62 -22.47 -21.05
N ILE A 237 -46.80 -23.74 -20.69
CA ILE A 237 -46.69 -24.27 -19.33
C ILE A 237 -45.93 -25.59 -19.35
N ASN A 238 -45.31 -25.95 -18.22
CA ASN A 238 -44.47 -27.17 -18.15
C ASN A 238 -45.24 -28.47 -18.40
N GLN A 239 -46.53 -28.52 -18.04
CA GLN A 239 -47.38 -29.69 -18.25
C GLN A 239 -48.80 -29.24 -18.51
N ALA A 240 -49.23 -29.32 -19.77
CA ALA A 240 -50.60 -28.99 -20.16
C ALA A 240 -51.52 -30.19 -19.91
N SER A 241 -52.75 -29.92 -19.46
CA SER A 241 -53.77 -30.94 -19.24
C SER A 241 -55.05 -30.53 -19.96
N ILE A 242 -55.92 -31.50 -20.27
CA ILE A 242 -57.27 -31.24 -20.80
C ILE A 242 -58.04 -30.28 -19.87
N THR A 243 -57.72 -30.28 -18.58
CA THR A 243 -58.31 -29.39 -17.56
C THR A 243 -57.81 -27.94 -17.62
N SER A 244 -56.75 -27.62 -18.38
CA SER A 244 -56.24 -26.25 -18.52
C SER A 244 -57.23 -25.32 -19.25
N GLY A 245 -58.21 -25.89 -19.98
CA GLY A 245 -59.37 -25.17 -20.48
C GLY A 245 -59.07 -24.13 -21.57
N LYS A 246 -60.13 -23.39 -21.94
CA LYS A 246 -60.06 -22.21 -22.82
C LYS A 246 -60.60 -21.03 -22.03
N HIS A 247 -59.87 -19.91 -22.04
CA HIS A 247 -60.28 -18.70 -21.33
C HIS A 247 -60.36 -17.51 -22.27
N GLN A 248 -61.34 -16.64 -22.05
CA GLN A 248 -61.33 -15.31 -22.64
C GLN A 248 -60.47 -14.41 -21.76
N VAL A 249 -59.38 -13.91 -22.30
CA VAL A 249 -58.43 -13.03 -21.60
C VAL A 249 -58.41 -11.66 -22.25
N GLN A 250 -58.03 -10.65 -21.49
CA GLN A 250 -57.69 -9.33 -22.05
C GLN A 250 -56.17 -9.28 -22.23
N LEU A 251 -55.71 -8.82 -23.39
CA LEU A 251 -54.29 -8.70 -23.71
C LEU A 251 -53.97 -7.28 -24.14
N LYS A 252 -52.87 -6.76 -23.58
CA LYS A 252 -52.27 -5.48 -23.97
C LYS A 252 -50.82 -5.69 -24.38
N ILE A 253 -50.42 -5.19 -25.54
CA ILE A 253 -49.01 -5.16 -25.98
C ILE A 253 -48.28 -4.03 -25.22
N LEU A 254 -47.07 -4.31 -24.73
CA LEU A 254 -46.23 -3.42 -23.90
C LEU A 254 -45.05 -2.83 -24.67
#